data_AF-A0A4P5Y9C2-F1
#
_entry.id   AF-A0A4P5Y9C2-F1
#
_cell.length_a   1.000
_cell.length_b   1.000
_cell.length_c   1.000
_cell.angle_alpha   90.00
_cell.angle_beta   90.00
_cell.angle_gamma   90.00
#
_symmetry.space_group_name_H-M   'P 1'
#
loop_
_entity.id
_entity.type
_entity.pdbx_description
1 polymer ?
#
loop_
_entity_poly.entity_id
_entity_poly.type
_entity_poly.pdbx_seq_one_letter_code
_entity_poly.pdbx_strand_id
1 'polypeptide(L)'
;MAIQVAEAVLAGINGGIDGIGYWTFSDFPDNVEKEYTNKWGAMRWSDDDHSARDLYYGVALLTRNLRGPSAVLKSTGSDGLLRITSVRQQDGALSIAVLNRRAKAVPVRIGLGTAVERPFRRFHFDPAHPPRHPFADLPPADGLKPCPAEGFTDEIPGMSLAVYTTDYEDMAPSTPAGVTVAQRDGHRVASWQAVPDKDLCYYRVFCGDRQVGSTIATELVLPADANGPTTVRAVDDSGNVSP
;
A
#
# COMPACT_ATOMS: atom_id res chain seq x y z
N MET A 1 -13.64 2.96 -11.58
CA MET A 1 -14.05 3.71 -10.37
C MET A 1 -12.94 3.88 -9.34
N ALA A 2 -12.05 2.89 -9.14
CA ALA A 2 -11.02 2.96 -8.09
C ALA A 2 -10.18 4.26 -8.06
N ILE A 3 -9.81 4.82 -9.21
CA ILE A 3 -9.05 6.07 -9.25
C ILE A 3 -9.84 7.32 -8.86
N GLN A 4 -11.18 7.30 -8.86
CA GLN A 4 -11.98 8.47 -8.44
C GLN A 4 -11.85 8.74 -6.95
N VAL A 5 -11.73 7.68 -6.14
CA VAL A 5 -11.47 7.81 -4.70
C VAL A 5 -10.08 8.39 -4.46
N ALA A 6 -9.06 7.90 -5.20
CA ALA A 6 -7.72 8.46 -5.15
C ALA A 6 -7.70 9.95 -5.56
N GLU A 7 -8.41 10.31 -6.62
CA GLU A 7 -8.57 11.72 -7.05
C GLU A 7 -9.22 12.58 -5.97
N ALA A 8 -10.27 12.09 -5.30
CA ALA A 8 -10.91 12.78 -4.19
C ALA A 8 -9.96 12.97 -2.99
N VAL A 9 -9.14 11.96 -2.67
CA VAL A 9 -8.10 12.05 -1.63
C VAL A 9 -7.07 13.12 -2.00
N LEU A 10 -6.56 13.13 -3.24
CA LEU A 10 -5.59 14.15 -3.70
C LEU A 10 -6.19 15.55 -3.61
N ALA A 11 -7.44 15.72 -4.08
CA ALA A 11 -8.15 16.99 -4.01
C ALA A 11 -8.35 17.45 -2.56
N GLY A 12 -8.68 16.54 -1.64
CA GLY A 12 -8.83 16.85 -0.22
C GLY A 12 -7.51 17.31 0.41
N ILE A 13 -6.40 16.60 0.16
CA ILE A 13 -5.06 17.00 0.63
C ILE A 13 -4.71 18.39 0.10
N ASN A 14 -4.88 18.64 -1.20
CA ASN A 14 -4.61 19.95 -1.80
C ASN A 14 -5.53 21.06 -1.28
N GLY A 15 -6.74 20.70 -0.83
CA GLY A 15 -7.69 21.60 -0.19
C GLY A 15 -7.38 21.90 1.28
N GLY A 16 -6.33 21.29 1.86
CA GLY A 16 -5.98 21.44 3.27
C GLY A 16 -6.90 20.67 4.22
N ILE A 17 -7.52 19.58 3.75
CA ILE A 17 -8.30 18.69 4.61
C ILE A 17 -7.31 17.87 5.46
N ASP A 18 -7.33 18.06 6.78
CA ASP A 18 -6.42 17.39 7.73
C ASP A 18 -6.79 15.92 8.02
N GLY A 19 -7.97 15.48 7.58
CA GLY A 19 -8.41 14.09 7.75
C GLY A 19 -9.57 13.73 6.82
N ILE A 20 -9.46 12.59 6.14
CA ILE A 20 -10.51 12.03 5.29
C ILE A 20 -10.90 10.67 5.84
N GLY A 21 -12.15 10.55 6.27
CA GLY A 21 -12.72 9.26 6.68
C GLY A 21 -13.27 8.52 5.47
N TYR A 22 -12.76 7.31 5.20
CA TYR A 22 -13.42 6.36 4.31
C TYR A 22 -14.14 5.31 5.16
N TRP A 23 -15.46 5.47 5.33
CA TRP A 23 -16.26 4.70 6.27
C TRP A 23 -17.17 3.70 5.58
N THR A 24 -16.71 2.45 5.44
CA THR A 24 -17.53 1.23 5.38
C THR A 24 -16.60 0.02 5.59
N PHE A 25 -16.76 -0.78 6.65
CA PHE A 25 -15.81 -1.88 6.97
C PHE A 25 -16.02 -3.12 6.07
N SER A 26 -17.27 -3.37 5.71
CA SER A 26 -17.67 -4.45 4.80
C SER A 26 -18.99 -4.05 4.13
N ASP A 27 -19.27 -4.58 2.94
CA ASP A 27 -20.58 -4.42 2.30
C ASP A 27 -21.57 -5.50 2.76
N PHE A 28 -22.88 -5.25 2.67
CA PHE A 28 -23.94 -6.29 2.72
C PHE A 28 -25.23 -5.79 2.04
N PRO A 29 -26.09 -6.61 1.38
CA PRO A 29 -26.01 -8.08 1.13
C PRO A 29 -25.84 -8.50 -0.33
N ASP A 30 -25.21 -9.66 -0.54
CA ASP A 30 -25.62 -10.94 -1.18
C ASP A 30 -26.80 -11.03 -2.18
N ASN A 31 -27.31 -9.89 -2.67
CA ASN A 31 -28.43 -9.65 -3.59
C ASN A 31 -29.84 -9.61 -2.95
N VAL A 32 -30.70 -8.73 -3.48
CA VAL A 32 -32.16 -9.03 -3.55
C VAL A 32 -32.81 -8.48 -4.83
N GLU A 33 -32.31 -7.37 -5.38
CA GLU A 33 -32.48 -6.97 -6.79
C GLU A 33 -31.13 -6.43 -7.30
N LYS A 34 -30.81 -6.63 -8.59
CA LYS A 34 -29.49 -6.40 -9.22
C LYS A 34 -28.92 -4.96 -9.12
N GLU A 35 -29.59 -4.04 -8.44
CA GLU A 35 -29.29 -2.60 -8.44
C GLU A 35 -28.90 -2.02 -7.07
N TYR A 36 -28.81 -2.82 -5.99
CA TYR A 36 -28.43 -2.27 -4.68
C TYR A 36 -26.96 -1.81 -4.65
N THR A 37 -26.76 -0.53 -4.37
CA THR A 37 -25.51 0.22 -4.61
C THR A 37 -24.71 0.44 -3.31
N ASN A 38 -24.55 -0.59 -2.47
CA ASN A 38 -23.56 -0.54 -1.40
C ASN A 38 -22.34 -1.39 -1.80
N LYS A 39 -21.38 -0.75 -2.48
CA LYS A 39 -20.10 -1.35 -2.94
C LYS A 39 -18.90 -0.60 -2.36
N TRP A 40 -19.07 -0.03 -1.16
CA TRP A 40 -18.14 0.93 -0.57
C TRP A 40 -17.34 0.34 0.61
N GLY A 41 -17.60 -0.93 0.98
CA GLY A 41 -16.90 -1.71 2.01
C GLY A 41 -15.40 -1.90 1.80
N ALA A 42 -14.67 -2.11 2.90
CA ALA A 42 -13.23 -2.38 2.87
C ALA A 42 -12.87 -3.73 2.27
N MET A 43 -13.60 -4.71 2.75
CA MET A 43 -13.50 -6.09 2.35
C MET A 43 -14.82 -6.49 1.69
N ARG A 44 -14.75 -7.47 0.80
CA ARG A 44 -15.96 -8.15 0.35
C ARG A 44 -16.54 -8.92 1.52
N TRP A 45 -17.87 -9.05 1.53
CA TRP A 45 -18.57 -9.96 2.41
C TRP A 45 -19.54 -10.72 1.53
N SER A 46 -19.10 -11.87 1.05
CA SER A 46 -19.97 -12.89 0.47
C SER A 46 -19.49 -14.21 1.06
N ASP A 47 -20.18 -14.67 2.12
CA ASP A 47 -19.88 -15.82 2.98
C ASP A 47 -18.39 -16.02 3.36
N ASP A 48 -17.56 -16.41 2.40
CA ASP A 48 -16.13 -16.75 2.56
C ASP A 48 -15.14 -15.81 1.83
N ASP A 49 -15.59 -14.83 1.01
CA ASP A 49 -14.69 -13.88 0.31
C ASP A 49 -14.40 -12.65 1.18
N HIS A 50 -13.29 -12.69 1.92
CA HIS A 50 -12.78 -11.57 2.71
C HIS A 50 -11.69 -10.74 1.98
N SER A 51 -11.60 -10.85 0.65
CA SER A 51 -10.58 -10.12 -0.10
C SER A 51 -10.82 -8.60 -0.11
N ALA A 52 -9.74 -7.83 -0.10
CA ALA A 52 -9.80 -6.37 -0.21
C ALA A 52 -10.32 -5.93 -1.59
N ARG A 53 -11.11 -4.84 -1.63
CA ARG A 53 -11.57 -4.26 -2.90
C ARG A 53 -10.40 -3.64 -3.68
N ASP A 54 -10.52 -3.62 -5.00
CA ASP A 54 -9.49 -3.07 -5.89
C ASP A 54 -9.12 -1.61 -5.57
N LEU A 55 -10.09 -0.80 -5.12
CA LEU A 55 -9.85 0.60 -4.73
C LEU A 55 -8.92 0.74 -3.53
N TYR A 56 -8.86 -0.26 -2.64
CA TYR A 56 -8.03 -0.22 -1.44
C TYR A 56 -6.56 -0.17 -1.77
N TYR A 57 -6.11 -0.82 -2.84
CA TYR A 57 -4.71 -0.77 -3.23
C TYR A 57 -4.29 0.67 -3.58
N GLY A 58 -5.14 1.42 -4.28
CA GLY A 58 -4.90 2.84 -4.57
C GLY A 58 -4.93 3.71 -3.30
N VAL A 59 -5.95 3.54 -2.45
CA VAL A 59 -6.09 4.32 -1.21
C VAL A 59 -4.96 4.00 -0.23
N ALA A 60 -4.58 2.75 -0.07
CA ALA A 60 -3.53 2.30 0.83
C ALA A 60 -2.15 2.81 0.41
N LEU A 61 -1.87 2.95 -0.89
CA LEU A 61 -0.67 3.64 -1.35
C LEU A 61 -0.67 5.11 -0.93
N LEU A 62 -1.82 5.79 -0.98
CA LEU A 62 -1.93 7.18 -0.55
C LEU A 62 -1.82 7.31 0.97
N THR A 63 -2.52 6.49 1.76
CA THR A 63 -2.46 6.57 3.23
C THR A 63 -1.09 6.23 3.77
N ARG A 64 -0.39 5.28 3.14
CA ARG A 64 0.99 4.92 3.51
C ARG A 64 1.97 6.06 3.19
N ASN A 65 1.94 6.58 1.97
CA ASN A 65 3.00 7.46 1.48
C ASN A 65 2.69 8.96 1.68
N LEU A 66 1.44 9.36 1.86
CA LEU A 66 1.02 10.74 2.10
C LEU A 66 0.57 10.97 3.56
N ARG A 67 1.09 10.16 4.48
CA ARG A 67 0.74 10.19 5.91
C ARG A 67 1.12 11.50 6.59
N GLY A 68 0.42 11.79 7.68
CA GLY A 68 0.78 12.84 8.63
C GLY A 68 1.72 12.33 9.73
N PRO A 69 2.43 13.23 10.44
CA PRO A 69 2.43 14.68 10.24
C PRO A 69 3.26 15.10 9.02
N SER A 70 2.67 15.91 8.13
CA SER A 70 3.30 16.40 6.91
C SER A 70 2.74 17.77 6.49
N ALA A 71 3.50 18.48 5.68
CA ALA A 71 3.10 19.75 5.08
C ALA A 71 2.74 19.55 3.61
N VAL A 72 1.55 19.98 3.20
CA VAL A 72 1.16 19.97 1.79
C VAL A 72 1.96 21.01 1.02
N LEU A 73 2.64 20.58 -0.04
CA LEU A 73 3.39 21.49 -0.90
C LEU A 73 2.51 21.94 -2.07
N LYS A 74 2.67 23.20 -2.47
CA LYS A 74 2.01 23.74 -3.66
C LYS A 74 2.48 22.99 -4.91
N SER A 75 1.56 22.25 -5.53
CA SER A 75 1.76 21.58 -6.81
C SER A 75 1.07 22.34 -7.93
N THR A 76 1.76 22.53 -9.06
CA THR A 76 1.20 23.13 -10.27
C THR A 76 1.52 22.26 -11.48
N GLY A 77 0.62 22.21 -12.46
CA GLY A 77 0.82 21.44 -13.68
C GLY A 77 0.18 22.12 -14.90
N SER A 78 0.66 21.78 -16.09
CA SER A 78 0.15 22.30 -17.35
C SER A 78 -1.05 21.51 -17.90
N ASP A 79 -1.33 20.32 -17.37
CA ASP A 79 -2.39 19.43 -17.82
C ASP A 79 -3.47 19.27 -16.75
N GLY A 80 -4.67 19.79 -17.03
CA GLY A 80 -5.85 19.67 -16.18
C GLY A 80 -6.48 18.28 -16.13
N LEU A 81 -5.92 17.26 -16.77
CA LEU A 81 -6.28 15.84 -16.60
C LEU A 81 -5.23 15.04 -15.81
N LEU A 82 -4.14 15.68 -15.39
CA LEU A 82 -3.25 15.15 -14.37
C LEU A 82 -3.65 15.76 -13.02
N ARG A 83 -3.81 14.92 -12.00
CA ARG A 83 -4.02 15.34 -10.61
C ARG A 83 -2.73 15.10 -9.86
N ILE A 84 -2.23 16.12 -9.20
CA ILE A 84 -0.94 16.07 -8.52
C ILE A 84 -1.13 16.56 -7.10
N THR A 85 -0.56 15.81 -6.16
CA THR A 85 -0.42 16.18 -4.76
C THR A 85 1.01 15.87 -4.34
N SER A 86 1.55 16.70 -3.46
CA SER A 86 2.87 16.48 -2.89
C SER A 86 2.86 16.89 -1.43
N VAL A 87 3.47 16.08 -0.58
CA VAL A 87 3.61 16.36 0.86
C VAL A 87 5.06 16.23 1.28
N ARG A 88 5.45 17.02 2.27
CA ARG A 88 6.75 16.92 2.94
C ARG A 88 6.54 16.44 4.36
N GLN A 89 7.08 15.27 4.70
CA GLN A 89 7.05 14.75 6.06
C GLN A 89 7.92 15.62 7.00
N GLN A 90 7.71 15.51 8.31
CA GLN A 90 8.47 16.28 9.31
C GLN A 90 9.99 16.04 9.28
N ASP A 91 10.42 14.83 8.88
CA ASP A 91 11.83 14.47 8.71
C ASP A 91 12.44 15.01 7.40
N GLY A 92 11.65 15.69 6.57
CA GLY A 92 12.08 16.26 5.30
C GLY A 92 11.90 15.34 4.09
N ALA A 93 11.42 14.10 4.27
CA ALA A 93 11.08 13.24 3.16
C ALA A 93 10.00 13.90 2.27
N LEU A 94 9.99 13.52 1.00
CA LEU A 94 9.07 14.05 -0.01
C LEU A 94 8.30 12.91 -0.65
N SER A 95 6.98 13.03 -0.64
CA SER A 95 6.08 12.15 -1.38
C SER A 95 5.27 12.92 -2.41
N ILE A 96 5.10 12.34 -3.60
CA ILE A 96 4.39 12.93 -4.73
C ILE A 96 3.43 11.87 -5.29
N ALA A 97 2.16 12.22 -5.42
CA ALA A 97 1.17 11.39 -6.10
C ALA A 97 0.75 12.07 -7.41
N VAL A 98 0.78 11.31 -8.50
CA VAL A 98 0.34 11.73 -9.83
C VAL A 98 -0.69 10.75 -10.34
N LEU A 99 -1.90 11.25 -10.58
CA LEU A 99 -3.01 10.49 -11.12
C LEU A 99 -3.34 10.98 -12.53
N ASN A 100 -3.40 10.05 -13.47
CA ASN A 100 -3.69 10.33 -14.88
C ASN A 100 -5.14 9.98 -15.21
N ARG A 101 -5.96 10.99 -15.54
CA ARG A 101 -7.36 10.80 -15.99
C ARG A 101 -7.52 10.58 -17.49
N ARG A 102 -6.43 10.60 -18.27
CA ARG A 102 -6.47 10.28 -19.70
C ARG A 102 -6.58 8.78 -19.89
N ALA A 103 -7.21 8.37 -20.99
CA ALA A 103 -7.26 6.97 -21.39
C ALA A 103 -5.88 6.41 -21.83
N LYS A 104 -4.94 7.27 -22.18
CA LYS A 104 -3.60 6.89 -22.67
C LYS A 104 -2.52 7.31 -21.68
N ALA A 105 -1.38 6.63 -21.78
CA ALA A 105 -0.17 7.02 -21.07
C ALA A 105 0.26 8.44 -21.41
N VAL A 106 0.84 9.14 -20.44
CA VAL A 106 1.29 10.54 -20.57
C VAL A 106 2.72 10.66 -20.07
N PRO A 107 3.66 11.18 -20.88
CA PRO A 107 4.97 11.56 -20.39
C PRO A 107 4.85 12.79 -19.50
N VAL A 108 5.48 12.74 -18.33
CA VAL A 108 5.50 13.82 -17.34
C VAL A 108 6.93 14.21 -17.02
N ARG A 109 7.13 15.51 -16.78
CA ARG A 109 8.34 16.04 -16.16
C ARG A 109 7.94 16.63 -14.81
N ILE A 110 8.46 16.06 -13.73
CA ILE A 110 8.21 16.50 -12.36
C ILE A 110 9.42 17.35 -11.96
N GLY A 111 9.24 18.66 -11.95
CA GLY A 111 10.23 19.60 -11.45
C GLY A 111 10.11 19.76 -9.93
N LEU A 112 11.24 19.80 -9.23
CA LEU A 112 11.27 20.01 -7.78
C LEU A 112 11.72 21.43 -7.46
N GLY A 113 11.07 22.07 -6.49
CA GLY A 113 11.45 23.39 -5.99
C GLY A 113 12.66 23.36 -5.03
N THR A 114 13.10 22.17 -4.63
CA THR A 114 14.25 21.95 -3.75
C THR A 114 14.99 20.70 -4.19
N ALA A 115 16.32 20.69 -4.05
CA ALA A 115 17.10 19.48 -4.27
C ALA A 115 16.67 18.37 -3.29
N VAL A 116 16.64 17.14 -3.80
CA VAL A 116 16.36 15.93 -3.02
C VAL A 116 17.47 14.94 -3.36
N GLU A 117 18.24 14.55 -2.35
CA GLU A 117 19.43 13.71 -2.57
C GLU A 117 19.07 12.23 -2.76
N ARG A 118 17.95 11.80 -2.17
CA ARG A 118 17.51 10.42 -2.21
C ARG A 118 16.67 10.15 -3.47
N PRO A 119 16.87 9.03 -4.17
CA PRO A 119 15.96 8.63 -5.25
C PRO A 119 14.56 8.37 -4.69
N PHE A 120 13.56 8.50 -5.56
CA PHE A 120 12.19 8.17 -5.20
C PHE A 120 11.91 6.69 -5.47
N ARG A 121 11.38 5.95 -4.49
CA ARG A 121 10.66 4.70 -4.76
C ARG A 121 9.35 5.05 -5.45
N ARG A 122 9.08 4.38 -6.58
CA ARG A 122 7.83 4.47 -7.32
C ARG A 122 6.93 3.31 -6.95
N PHE A 123 5.68 3.63 -6.70
CA PHE A 123 4.57 2.68 -6.62
C PHE A 123 3.56 3.04 -7.70
N HIS A 124 2.91 2.03 -8.25
CA HIS A 124 1.94 2.20 -9.31
C HIS A 124 0.69 1.39 -9.01
N PHE A 125 -0.47 2.01 -9.26
CA PHE A 125 -1.75 1.37 -9.18
C PHE A 125 -2.49 1.53 -10.50
N ASP A 126 -2.65 0.40 -11.20
CA ASP A 126 -3.49 0.25 -12.38
C ASP A 126 -4.83 -0.38 -11.97
N PRO A 127 -5.95 0.36 -12.04
CA PRO A 127 -7.25 -0.20 -11.72
C PRO A 127 -7.73 -1.24 -12.75
N ALA A 128 -7.15 -1.33 -13.94
CA ALA A 128 -7.45 -2.38 -14.91
C ALA A 128 -6.75 -3.71 -14.56
N HIS A 129 -5.62 -3.64 -13.84
CA HIS A 129 -4.86 -4.79 -13.38
C HIS A 129 -4.50 -4.63 -11.88
N PRO A 130 -5.51 -4.61 -11.00
CA PRO A 130 -5.28 -4.35 -9.58
C PRO A 130 -4.38 -5.44 -8.97
N PRO A 131 -3.39 -5.07 -8.13
CA PRO A 131 -2.40 -5.98 -7.59
C PRO A 131 -2.98 -6.77 -6.41
N ARG A 132 -3.99 -7.61 -6.68
CA ARG A 132 -4.71 -8.35 -5.65
C ARG A 132 -3.79 -9.32 -4.92
N HIS A 133 -3.81 -9.28 -3.60
CA HIS A 133 -3.12 -10.21 -2.72
C HIS A 133 -4.12 -10.90 -1.77
N PRO A 134 -4.01 -12.22 -1.51
CA PRO A 134 -4.93 -12.92 -0.59
C PRO A 134 -4.99 -12.32 0.81
N PHE A 135 -3.90 -11.67 1.25
CA PHE A 135 -3.80 -11.02 2.56
C PHE A 135 -3.87 -9.49 2.48
N ALA A 136 -4.26 -8.94 1.33
CA ALA A 136 -4.33 -7.50 1.07
C ALA A 136 -2.99 -6.75 1.25
N ASP A 137 -1.86 -7.46 1.16
CA ASP A 137 -0.53 -6.86 1.20
C ASP A 137 -0.36 -5.89 0.02
N LEU A 138 0.29 -4.75 0.28
CA LEU A 138 0.57 -3.78 -0.76
C LEU A 138 1.64 -4.31 -1.72
N PRO A 139 1.55 -3.95 -3.02
CA PRO A 139 2.60 -4.29 -3.97
C PRO A 139 3.92 -3.63 -3.56
N PRO A 140 5.06 -4.26 -3.89
CA PRO A 140 6.35 -3.62 -3.73
C PRO A 140 6.48 -2.40 -4.66
N ALA A 141 7.51 -1.59 -4.43
CA ALA A 141 7.87 -0.54 -5.36
C ALA A 141 8.19 -1.15 -6.74
N ASP A 142 7.71 -0.50 -7.82
CA ASP A 142 7.91 -0.95 -9.21
C ASP A 142 9.10 -0.28 -9.90
N GLY A 143 9.78 0.64 -9.20
CA GLY A 143 10.97 1.28 -9.71
C GLY A 143 11.60 2.30 -8.76
N LEU A 144 12.77 2.77 -9.15
CA LEU A 144 13.45 3.89 -8.54
C LEU A 144 13.57 5.02 -9.57
N LYS A 145 13.27 6.25 -9.16
CA LYS A 145 13.49 7.44 -9.96
C LYS A 145 14.66 8.22 -9.38
N PRO A 146 15.79 8.31 -10.10
CA PRO A 146 16.89 9.16 -9.67
C PRO A 146 16.39 10.61 -9.65
N CYS A 147 16.79 11.36 -8.64
CA CYS A 147 16.39 12.74 -8.50
C CYS A 147 17.60 13.68 -8.69
N PRO A 148 17.88 14.17 -9.89
CA PRO A 148 18.78 15.30 -10.04
C PRO A 148 18.13 16.57 -9.46
N ALA A 149 18.92 17.61 -9.22
CA ALA A 149 18.46 18.87 -8.61
C ALA A 149 17.27 19.54 -9.35
N GLU A 150 17.07 19.20 -10.62
CA GLU A 150 16.04 19.72 -11.53
C GLU A 150 14.76 18.86 -11.61
N GLY A 151 14.69 17.75 -10.86
CA GLY A 151 13.58 16.81 -10.85
C GLY A 151 13.73 15.66 -11.86
N PHE A 152 12.67 14.91 -12.16
CA PHE A 152 12.75 13.69 -12.96
C PHE A 152 11.62 13.57 -13.98
N THR A 153 11.80 12.65 -14.94
CA THR A 153 10.78 12.33 -15.94
C THR A 153 10.20 10.95 -15.70
N ASP A 154 8.93 10.78 -16.05
CA ASP A 154 8.28 9.48 -16.05
C ASP A 154 7.18 9.38 -17.11
N GLU A 155 6.68 8.17 -17.35
CA GLU A 155 5.45 7.94 -18.09
C GLU A 155 4.38 7.38 -17.15
N ILE A 156 3.25 8.08 -17.06
CA ILE A 156 2.12 7.67 -16.22
C ILE A 156 1.07 6.98 -17.09
N PRO A 157 0.80 5.68 -16.89
CA PRO A 157 -0.22 4.97 -17.65
C PRO A 157 -1.59 5.64 -17.59
N GLY A 158 -2.42 5.41 -18.61
CA GLY A 158 -3.77 5.96 -18.64
C GLY A 158 -4.62 5.44 -17.49
N MET A 159 -5.47 6.29 -16.92
CA MET A 159 -6.41 5.91 -15.86
C MET A 159 -5.73 5.24 -14.65
N SER A 160 -4.52 5.69 -14.29
CA SER A 160 -3.70 5.08 -13.24
C SER A 160 -3.24 6.10 -12.19
N LEU A 161 -2.67 5.60 -11.10
CA LEU A 161 -2.02 6.37 -10.06
C LEU A 161 -0.55 5.95 -9.95
N ALA A 162 0.36 6.92 -9.94
CA ALA A 162 1.75 6.74 -9.55
C ALA A 162 2.02 7.51 -8.25
N VAL A 163 2.74 6.89 -7.31
CA VAL A 163 3.19 7.49 -6.06
C VAL A 163 4.70 7.36 -5.99
N TYR A 164 5.36 8.48 -5.70
CA TYR A 164 6.80 8.57 -5.54
C TYR A 164 7.07 8.96 -4.09
N THR A 165 8.03 8.32 -3.43
CA THR A 165 8.39 8.67 -2.04
C THR A 165 9.89 8.55 -1.81
N THR A 166 10.44 9.42 -0.98
CA THR A 166 11.76 9.24 -0.34
C THR A 166 11.68 8.79 1.12
N ASP A 167 10.45 8.67 1.65
CA ASP A 167 10.14 8.13 2.99
C ASP A 167 10.17 6.61 2.92
N TYR A 168 11.36 6.04 3.06
CA TYR A 168 11.59 4.60 3.13
C TYR A 168 12.92 4.27 3.81
N GLU A 169 13.16 3.03 4.19
CA GLU A 169 14.46 2.49 4.57
C GLU A 169 14.89 1.43 3.56
N ASP A 170 16.19 1.28 3.33
CA ASP A 170 16.73 0.26 2.41
C ASP A 170 17.10 -1.05 3.11
N MET A 171 17.28 -0.99 4.43
CA MET A 171 17.60 -2.15 5.24
C MET A 171 16.33 -2.95 5.52
N ALA A 172 16.36 -4.24 5.18
CA ALA A 172 15.29 -5.15 5.56
C ALA A 172 15.30 -5.41 7.09
N PRO A 173 14.14 -5.71 7.68
CA PRO A 173 14.06 -6.02 9.11
C PRO A 173 14.77 -7.33 9.44
N SER A 174 15.15 -7.49 10.70
CA SER A 174 15.75 -8.73 11.20
C SER A 174 14.86 -9.96 10.96
N THR A 175 15.45 -11.11 10.62
CA THR A 175 14.72 -12.37 10.44
C THR A 175 14.16 -12.89 11.78
N PRO A 176 12.86 -13.23 11.85
CA PRO A 176 12.26 -13.85 13.04
C PRO A 176 12.98 -15.13 13.47
N ALA A 177 13.32 -15.21 14.75
CA ALA A 177 14.01 -16.36 15.35
C ALA A 177 13.05 -17.24 16.16
N GLY A 178 13.48 -18.47 16.48
CA GLY A 178 12.75 -19.37 17.38
C GLY A 178 11.40 -19.84 16.84
N VAL A 179 11.25 -19.95 15.51
CA VAL A 179 10.01 -20.43 14.88
C VAL A 179 9.75 -21.87 15.32
N THR A 180 8.61 -22.09 15.96
CA THR A 180 8.16 -23.41 16.43
C THR A 180 6.70 -23.62 16.05
N VAL A 181 6.30 -24.89 15.88
CA VAL A 181 4.91 -25.28 15.62
C VAL A 181 4.49 -26.31 16.65
N ALA A 182 3.39 -26.04 17.36
CA ALA A 182 2.86 -26.92 18.39
C ALA A 182 1.35 -27.11 18.22
N GLN A 183 0.82 -28.21 18.77
CA GLN A 183 -0.62 -28.39 18.92
C GLN A 183 -1.09 -27.67 20.18
N ARG A 184 -2.10 -26.80 20.06
CA ARG A 184 -2.77 -26.09 21.16
C ARG A 184 -4.27 -26.08 20.90
N ASP A 185 -5.06 -26.55 21.86
CA ASP A 185 -6.52 -26.59 21.78
C ASP A 185 -7.09 -27.22 20.49
N GLY A 186 -6.41 -28.25 19.97
CA GLY A 186 -6.80 -28.94 18.73
C GLY A 186 -6.35 -28.25 17.43
N HIS A 187 -5.62 -27.14 17.53
CA HIS A 187 -5.10 -26.38 16.40
C HIS A 187 -3.57 -26.42 16.33
N ARG A 188 -3.02 -26.42 15.11
CA ARG A 188 -1.59 -26.18 14.89
C ARG A 188 -1.31 -24.69 15.00
N VAL A 189 -0.45 -24.30 15.93
CA VAL A 189 -0.07 -22.91 16.17
C VAL A 189 1.41 -22.75 15.90
N ALA A 190 1.76 -21.82 15.02
CA ALA A 190 3.12 -21.35 14.84
C ALA A 190 3.40 -20.20 15.81
N SER A 191 4.56 -20.20 16.45
CA SER A 191 5.02 -19.13 17.37
C SER A 191 6.49 -18.81 17.13
N TRP A 192 6.89 -17.56 17.34
CA TRP A 192 8.27 -17.08 17.13
C TRP A 192 8.64 -15.99 18.15
N GLN A 193 9.91 -15.60 18.18
CA GLN A 193 10.38 -14.48 18.98
C GLN A 193 10.07 -13.15 18.28
N ALA A 194 9.68 -12.14 19.06
CA ALA A 194 9.46 -10.80 18.54
C ALA A 194 10.75 -10.23 17.93
N VAL A 195 10.62 -9.65 16.75
CA VAL A 195 11.66 -8.85 16.10
C VAL A 195 11.71 -7.47 16.77
N PRO A 196 12.87 -6.99 17.25
CA PRO A 196 13.00 -5.75 18.02
C PRO A 196 13.08 -4.48 17.16
N ASP A 197 13.15 -4.63 15.84
CA ASP A 197 13.24 -3.54 14.88
C ASP A 197 12.08 -2.54 15.08
N LYS A 198 12.42 -1.26 15.25
CA LYS A 198 11.48 -0.19 15.62
C LYS A 198 10.39 0.07 14.58
N ASP A 199 10.66 -0.29 13.34
CA ASP A 199 9.90 -0.08 12.13
C ASP A 199 9.16 -1.36 11.68
N LEU A 200 9.20 -2.43 12.49
CA LEU A 200 8.41 -3.63 12.28
C LEU A 200 6.93 -3.25 12.11
N CYS A 201 6.35 -3.66 10.98
CA CYS A 201 4.95 -3.44 10.65
C CYS A 201 4.11 -4.70 10.93
N TYR A 202 4.50 -5.84 10.37
CA TYR A 202 3.82 -7.14 10.57
C TYR A 202 4.71 -8.32 10.19
N TYR A 203 4.22 -9.54 10.40
CA TYR A 203 4.84 -10.79 9.99
C TYR A 203 4.03 -11.46 8.88
N ARG A 204 4.73 -12.10 7.94
CA ARG A 204 4.16 -13.05 6.98
C ARG A 204 4.56 -14.46 7.37
N VAL A 205 3.59 -15.35 7.47
CA VAL A 205 3.81 -16.76 7.81
C VAL A 205 3.64 -17.62 6.57
N PHE A 206 4.58 -18.52 6.33
CA PHE A 206 4.59 -19.42 5.19
C PHE A 206 4.59 -20.87 5.66
N CYS A 207 3.97 -21.75 4.87
CA CYS A 207 4.13 -23.20 4.96
C CYS A 207 4.56 -23.71 3.58
N GLY A 208 5.80 -24.20 3.48
CA GLY A 208 6.48 -24.31 2.19
C GLY A 208 6.63 -22.93 1.54
N ASP A 209 6.29 -22.82 0.26
CA ASP A 209 6.34 -21.54 -0.49
C ASP A 209 5.04 -20.74 -0.43
N ARG A 210 4.00 -21.26 0.25
CA ARG A 210 2.68 -20.63 0.33
C ARG A 210 2.60 -19.75 1.57
N GLN A 211 2.33 -18.45 1.39
CA GLN A 211 1.89 -17.59 2.50
C GLN A 211 0.54 -18.08 3.01
N VAL A 212 0.46 -18.33 4.31
CA VAL A 212 -0.74 -18.83 4.98
C VAL A 212 -1.38 -17.79 5.89
N GLY A 213 -0.68 -16.69 6.17
CA GLY A 213 -1.22 -15.59 6.96
C GLY A 213 -0.29 -14.37 7.03
N SER A 214 -0.88 -13.25 7.42
CA SER A 214 -0.17 -12.05 7.89
C SER A 214 -0.70 -11.70 9.29
N THR A 215 0.18 -11.30 10.22
CA THR A 215 -0.21 -10.94 11.60
C THR A 215 0.79 -9.99 12.25
N ILE A 216 0.34 -9.16 13.20
CA ILE A 216 1.21 -8.36 14.07
C ILE A 216 1.60 -9.12 15.35
N ALA A 217 0.90 -10.21 15.66
CA ALA A 217 1.22 -11.06 16.80
C ALA A 217 2.45 -11.92 16.52
N THR A 218 3.03 -12.51 17.57
CA THR A 218 4.14 -13.46 17.46
C THR A 218 3.67 -14.91 17.40
N GLU A 219 2.41 -15.11 17.02
CA GLU A 219 1.84 -16.42 16.77
C GLU A 219 0.70 -16.37 15.74
N LEU A 220 0.46 -17.50 15.07
CA LEU A 220 -0.61 -17.67 14.10
C LEU A 220 -1.15 -19.10 14.16
N VAL A 221 -2.48 -19.23 14.20
CA VAL A 221 -3.15 -20.52 13.97
C VAL A 221 -3.01 -20.89 12.49
N LEU A 222 -2.35 -22.00 12.21
CA LEU A 222 -2.15 -22.48 10.85
C LEU A 222 -3.45 -23.08 10.29
N PRO A 223 -3.82 -22.74 9.04
CA PRO A 223 -4.92 -23.41 8.35
C PRO A 223 -4.76 -24.93 8.33
N ALA A 224 -5.87 -25.67 8.36
CA ALA A 224 -5.84 -27.14 8.38
C ALA A 224 -5.13 -27.74 7.15
N ASP A 225 -5.17 -27.04 6.01
CA ASP A 225 -4.54 -27.41 4.74
C ASP A 225 -3.08 -26.92 4.62
N ALA A 226 -2.53 -26.27 5.64
CA ALA A 226 -1.16 -25.75 5.63
C ALA A 226 -0.15 -26.89 5.80
N ASN A 227 0.61 -27.17 4.74
CA ASN A 227 1.57 -28.27 4.67
C ASN A 227 2.98 -27.75 4.39
N GLY A 228 3.99 -28.50 4.86
CA GLY A 228 5.41 -28.16 4.68
C GLY A 228 6.05 -27.41 5.85
N PRO A 229 7.35 -27.10 5.75
CA PRO A 229 8.09 -26.36 6.78
C PRO A 229 7.50 -24.97 7.00
N THR A 230 7.35 -24.58 8.27
CA THR A 230 6.87 -23.24 8.61
C THR A 230 8.03 -22.26 8.69
N THR A 231 7.94 -21.16 7.95
CA THR A 231 8.88 -20.03 8.03
C THR A 231 8.10 -18.74 8.28
N VAL A 232 8.77 -17.76 8.89
CA VAL A 232 8.17 -16.47 9.23
C VAL A 232 9.11 -15.39 8.75
N ARG A 233 8.55 -14.37 8.09
CA ARG A 233 9.28 -13.18 7.64
C ARG A 233 8.71 -11.94 8.28
N ALA A 234 9.57 -11.02 8.72
CA ALA A 234 9.17 -9.70 9.17
C ALA A 234 9.01 -8.75 7.97
N VAL A 235 8.11 -7.78 8.09
CA VAL A 235 7.89 -6.71 7.11
C VAL A 235 7.92 -5.38 7.85
N ASP A 236 8.69 -4.41 7.36
CA ASP A 236 8.78 -3.06 7.94
C ASP A 236 7.77 -2.07 7.30
N ASP A 237 7.71 -0.84 7.83
CA ASP A 237 6.86 0.24 7.31
C ASP A 237 7.22 0.69 5.86
N SER A 238 8.46 0.41 5.47
CA SER A 238 9.06 0.65 4.16
C SER A 238 8.79 -0.48 3.18
N GLY A 239 8.11 -1.53 3.62
CA GLY A 239 7.66 -2.68 2.84
C GLY A 239 8.79 -3.64 2.49
N ASN A 240 9.96 -3.49 3.11
CA ASN A 240 11.05 -4.45 2.98
C ASN A 240 10.70 -5.70 3.78
N VAL A 241 11.17 -6.85 3.29
CA VAL A 241 10.85 -8.16 3.88
C VAL A 241 12.15 -8.81 4.32
N SER A 242 12.17 -9.37 5.53
CA SER A 242 13.31 -10.13 6.01
C SER A 242 13.57 -11.35 5.10
N PRO A 243 14.83 -11.81 4.98
CA PRO A 243 15.17 -13.05 4.29
C PRO A 243 14.31 -14.26 4.74
#